data_AF-A0A9D1JNL4-F1
#
_entry.id   AF-A0A9D1JNL4-F1
#
_cell.length_a   1.000
_cell.length_b   1.000
_cell.length_c   1.000
_cell.angle_alpha   90.00
_cell.angle_beta   90.00
_cell.angle_gamma   90.00
#
_symmetry.space_group_name_H-M   'P 1'
#
loop_
_entity.id
_entity.type
_entity.pdbx_description
1 polymer ?
#
loop_
_entity_poly.entity_id
_entity_poly.type
_entity_poly.pdbx_seq_one_letter_code
_entity_poly.pdbx_strand_id
1 'polypeptide(L)'
;MGMAASQARLLSLTARMTDNENSGQDISYSKIRLSQQTEQANKDYLEALDATKLTVLTGFDGSTEVYTDISYGLMTGYNTVACGLQYVVTDKDGKVLVTDAQKKAFESGNGDLNKFLSALGYSQADIDITADGDASDEDKALAEQKIHEAWDQYLTSVDLHYGDDEHGLDFGYTSFSGEAYDGYPTYTLTDLNTGAKETKALNYEGTTKEQRELYDYAVALTEAYYGKSGSANNKKTAADPENASYIQYLTNIFNKMLASGFYTEENTSETIKDNKWFEQQLREGNLLLEYYSTTEGKFVSTSIDSDSSIQEVEDEREIARIEREYQNKLTDLEAKDNKFDLELRKLDTEHSALQTEYDAVKTVIDKNVEKSFTIFS
;
A
#
# COMPACT_ATOMS: atom_id res chain seq x y z
N MET A 1 17.83 52.87 -67.94
CA MET A 1 17.55 52.31 -66.60
C MET A 1 17.52 50.80 -66.76
N GLY A 2 18.25 49.99 -66.00
CA GLY A 2 17.89 48.57 -66.01
C GLY A 2 18.85 47.60 -65.35
N MET A 3 20.15 47.65 -65.65
CA MET A 3 21.08 46.60 -65.20
C MET A 3 21.21 46.49 -63.67
N ALA A 4 21.40 47.60 -62.96
CA ALA A 4 21.49 47.58 -61.49
C ALA A 4 20.14 47.19 -60.83
N ALA A 5 19.01 47.60 -61.42
CA ALA A 5 17.68 47.26 -60.94
C ALA A 5 17.31 45.79 -61.19
N SER A 6 17.71 45.22 -62.33
CA SER A 6 17.49 43.81 -62.65
C SER A 6 18.42 42.89 -61.84
N GLN A 7 19.67 43.30 -61.60
CA GLN A 7 20.57 42.59 -60.68
C GLN A 7 20.06 42.62 -59.23
N ALA A 8 19.58 43.76 -58.75
CA ALA A 8 18.96 43.87 -57.41
C ALA A 8 17.70 42.98 -57.30
N ARG A 9 16.87 42.92 -58.35
CA ARG A 9 15.71 42.03 -58.40
C ARG A 9 16.12 40.56 -58.41
N LEU A 10 17.14 40.19 -59.18
CA LEU A 10 17.68 38.83 -59.22
C LEU A 10 18.14 38.37 -57.82
N LEU A 11 18.93 39.20 -57.14
CA LEU A 11 19.36 38.98 -55.75
C LEU A 11 18.17 38.82 -54.78
N SER A 12 17.13 39.64 -54.92
CA SER A 12 15.93 39.53 -54.09
C SER A 12 15.13 38.24 -54.35
N LEU A 13 15.08 37.76 -55.60
CA LEU A 13 14.44 36.49 -55.96
C LEU A 13 15.24 35.31 -55.43
N THR A 14 16.58 35.36 -55.51
CA THR A 14 17.46 34.35 -54.91
C THR A 14 17.27 34.27 -53.40
N ALA A 15 17.25 35.41 -52.70
CA ALA A 15 17.01 35.43 -51.26
C ALA A 15 15.65 34.79 -50.90
N ARG A 16 14.58 35.15 -51.63
CA ARG A 16 13.24 34.55 -51.43
C ARG A 16 13.20 33.05 -51.72
N MET A 17 13.91 32.57 -52.75
CA MET A 17 14.01 31.14 -53.02
C MET A 17 14.72 30.41 -51.89
N THR A 18 15.84 30.94 -51.41
CA THR A 18 16.58 30.37 -50.27
C THR A 18 15.72 30.35 -49.00
N ASP A 19 14.96 31.42 -48.72
CA ASP A 19 14.04 31.47 -47.58
C ASP A 19 12.92 30.42 -47.72
N ASN A 20 12.41 30.22 -48.93
CA ASN A 20 11.39 29.21 -49.22
C ASN A 20 11.95 27.78 -49.05
N GLU A 21 13.16 27.51 -49.56
CA GLU A 21 13.86 26.23 -49.37
C GLU A 21 14.14 25.95 -47.89
N ASN A 22 14.59 26.95 -47.13
CA ASN A 22 14.81 26.84 -45.69
C ASN A 22 13.49 26.53 -44.96
N SER A 23 12.41 27.21 -45.31
CA SER A 23 11.08 26.93 -44.75
C SER A 23 10.61 25.50 -45.07
N GLY A 24 10.88 25.00 -46.28
CA GLY A 24 10.57 23.63 -46.67
C GLY A 24 11.36 22.60 -45.87
N GLN A 25 12.64 22.86 -45.62
CA GLN A 25 13.48 22.03 -44.74
C GLN A 25 12.95 22.00 -43.30
N ASP A 26 12.57 23.15 -42.73
CA ASP A 26 12.01 23.25 -41.38
C ASP A 26 10.72 22.43 -41.22
N ILE A 27 9.84 22.46 -42.22
CA ILE A 27 8.62 21.65 -42.23
C ILE A 27 8.98 20.17 -42.37
N SER A 28 9.94 19.80 -43.23
CA SER A 28 10.40 18.41 -43.37
C SER A 28 10.94 17.85 -42.04
N TYR A 29 11.77 18.62 -41.32
CA TYR A 29 12.21 18.24 -39.97
C TYR A 29 11.05 18.11 -38.98
N SER A 30 10.02 18.96 -39.10
CA SER A 30 8.81 18.86 -38.28
C SER A 30 8.02 17.59 -38.58
N LYS A 31 7.92 17.14 -39.84
CA LYS A 31 7.33 15.85 -40.20
C LYS A 31 8.11 14.67 -39.61
N ILE A 32 9.45 14.70 -39.64
CA ILE A 32 10.27 13.65 -39.02
C ILE A 32 9.98 13.56 -37.51
N ARG A 33 9.85 14.70 -36.82
CA ARG A 33 9.47 14.71 -35.39
C ARG A 33 8.05 14.18 -35.17
N LEU A 34 7.08 14.50 -36.03
CA LEU A 34 5.74 13.92 -35.94
C LEU A 34 5.79 12.39 -36.10
N SER A 35 6.57 11.88 -37.07
CA SER A 35 6.74 10.44 -37.25
C SER A 35 7.32 9.77 -36.01
N GLN A 36 8.31 10.39 -35.35
CA GLN A 36 8.86 9.92 -34.08
C GLN A 36 7.82 9.93 -32.96
N GLN A 37 6.97 10.96 -32.89
CA GLN A 37 5.87 11.03 -31.92
C GLN A 37 4.81 9.94 -32.17
N THR A 38 4.49 9.64 -33.43
CA THR A 38 3.61 8.54 -33.81
C THR A 38 4.19 7.20 -33.39
N GLU A 39 5.49 6.97 -33.61
CA GLU A 39 6.18 5.74 -33.21
C GLU A 39 6.18 5.59 -31.68
N GLN A 40 6.47 6.66 -30.93
CA GLN A 40 6.40 6.64 -29.47
C GLN A 40 4.99 6.35 -28.96
N ALA A 41 3.97 6.99 -29.54
CA ALA A 41 2.58 6.74 -29.15
C ALA A 41 2.15 5.30 -29.40
N ASN A 42 2.62 4.69 -30.50
CA ASN A 42 2.41 3.26 -30.77
C ASN A 42 3.10 2.38 -29.72
N LYS A 43 4.35 2.71 -29.36
CA LYS A 43 5.09 1.97 -28.35
C LYS A 43 4.39 2.04 -26.98
N ASP A 44 3.99 3.22 -26.55
CA ASP A 44 3.25 3.43 -25.29
C ASP A 44 1.94 2.60 -25.28
N TYR A 45 1.25 2.53 -26.42
CA TYR A 45 0.04 1.73 -26.57
C TYR A 45 0.30 0.23 -26.46
N LEU A 46 1.35 -0.28 -27.10
CA LEU A 46 1.71 -1.69 -27.02
C LEU A 46 2.14 -2.09 -25.60
N GLU A 47 2.93 -1.25 -24.92
CA GLU A 47 3.32 -1.49 -23.52
C GLU A 47 2.11 -1.52 -22.59
N ALA A 48 1.11 -0.68 -22.84
CA ALA A 48 -0.14 -0.70 -22.07
C ALA A 48 -1.01 -1.91 -22.37
N LEU A 49 -0.96 -2.45 -23.59
CA LEU A 49 -1.70 -3.66 -23.96
C LEU A 49 -1.15 -4.90 -23.24
N ASP A 50 0.16 -4.94 -23.03
CA ASP A 50 0.84 -6.00 -22.28
C ASP A 50 0.77 -5.79 -20.76
N ALA A 51 0.23 -4.65 -20.29
CA ALA A 51 0.16 -4.33 -18.88
C ALA A 51 -0.91 -5.17 -18.17
N THR A 52 -0.45 -5.95 -17.20
CA THR A 52 -1.28 -6.73 -16.30
C THR A 52 -1.43 -6.03 -14.96
N LYS A 53 -2.46 -6.40 -14.21
CA LYS A 53 -2.67 -5.99 -12.83
C LYS A 53 -2.89 -7.20 -11.93
N LEU A 54 -2.59 -7.03 -10.64
CA LEU A 54 -2.89 -8.05 -9.64
C LEU A 54 -4.25 -7.79 -9.01
N THR A 55 -5.06 -8.84 -8.94
CA THR A 55 -6.37 -8.84 -8.30
C THR A 55 -6.45 -9.94 -7.27
N VAL A 56 -7.29 -9.75 -6.26
CA VAL A 56 -7.42 -10.66 -5.12
C VAL A 56 -8.88 -11.09 -5.00
N LEU A 57 -9.10 -12.38 -4.77
CA LEU A 57 -10.42 -12.92 -4.50
C LEU A 57 -10.94 -12.42 -3.15
N THR A 58 -11.97 -11.57 -3.19
CA THR A 58 -12.55 -10.94 -1.99
C THR A 58 -13.87 -11.56 -1.55
N GLY A 59 -14.51 -12.35 -2.42
CA GLY A 59 -15.72 -13.06 -2.04
C GLY A 59 -16.40 -13.75 -3.22
N PHE A 60 -17.68 -14.07 -3.04
CA PHE A 60 -18.52 -14.71 -4.04
C PHE A 60 -19.88 -14.02 -4.15
N ASP A 61 -20.32 -13.73 -5.36
CA ASP A 61 -21.71 -13.35 -5.67
C ASP A 61 -22.46 -14.59 -6.16
N GLY A 62 -23.13 -15.27 -5.23
CA GLY A 62 -23.70 -16.60 -5.46
C GLY A 62 -22.61 -17.65 -5.69
N SER A 63 -22.42 -18.08 -6.95
CA SER A 63 -21.35 -19.00 -7.35
C SER A 63 -20.25 -18.31 -8.17
N THR A 64 -20.33 -16.99 -8.34
CA THR A 64 -19.37 -16.22 -9.13
C THR A 64 -18.31 -15.62 -8.22
N GLU A 65 -17.03 -15.86 -8.52
CA GLU A 65 -15.91 -15.25 -7.80
C GLU A 65 -15.86 -13.73 -8.02
N VAL A 66 -15.60 -12.99 -6.95
CA VAL A 66 -15.49 -11.52 -6.97
C VAL A 66 -14.06 -11.10 -6.67
N TYR A 67 -13.45 -10.40 -7.62
CA TYR A 67 -12.07 -9.93 -7.55
C TYR A 67 -12.00 -8.41 -7.39
N THR A 68 -11.04 -7.97 -6.58
CA THR A 68 -10.73 -6.55 -6.36
C THR A 68 -9.24 -6.31 -6.61
N ASP A 69 -8.88 -5.15 -7.15
CA ASP A 69 -7.48 -4.76 -7.36
C ASP A 69 -6.68 -4.87 -6.05
N ILE A 70 -5.47 -5.41 -6.13
CA ILE A 70 -4.62 -5.61 -4.96
C ILE A 70 -4.32 -4.26 -4.31
N SER A 71 -4.35 -4.24 -2.98
CA SER A 71 -3.93 -3.08 -2.19
C SER A 71 -3.41 -3.54 -0.85
N TYR A 72 -2.55 -2.72 -0.22
CA TYR A 72 -2.03 -3.01 1.11
C TYR A 72 -3.19 -3.23 2.10
N GLY A 73 -4.16 -2.32 2.12
CA GLY A 73 -5.31 -2.41 3.02
C GLY A 73 -6.18 -3.65 2.78
N LEU A 74 -6.29 -4.11 1.53
CA LEU A 74 -7.00 -5.35 1.20
C LEU A 74 -6.22 -6.58 1.69
N MET A 75 -4.91 -6.63 1.44
CA MET A 75 -4.09 -7.80 1.81
C MET A 75 -3.95 -7.92 3.31
N THR A 76 -3.60 -6.84 4.00
CA THR A 76 -3.36 -6.87 5.45
C THR A 76 -4.63 -6.71 6.26
N GLY A 77 -5.79 -6.48 5.64
CA GLY A 77 -7.06 -6.25 6.33
C GLY A 77 -7.57 -7.49 7.07
N TYR A 78 -8.46 -7.27 8.05
CA TYR A 78 -9.11 -8.36 8.76
C TYR A 78 -10.30 -8.90 7.95
N ASN A 79 -10.28 -10.20 7.64
CA ASN A 79 -11.33 -10.90 6.88
C ASN A 79 -11.70 -10.23 5.54
N THR A 80 -10.73 -9.59 4.89
CA THR A 80 -10.90 -8.87 3.61
C THR A 80 -10.72 -9.78 2.39
N VAL A 81 -10.11 -10.94 2.57
CA VAL A 81 -9.78 -11.92 1.53
C VAL A 81 -10.65 -13.17 1.69
N ALA A 82 -11.15 -13.71 0.58
CA ALA A 82 -12.11 -14.81 0.62
C ALA A 82 -11.53 -16.12 1.17
N CYS A 83 -10.21 -16.31 1.06
CA CYS A 83 -9.52 -17.49 1.58
C CYS A 83 -9.46 -17.53 3.11
N GLY A 84 -9.85 -16.45 3.80
CA GLY A 84 -9.82 -16.36 5.27
C GLY A 84 -8.40 -16.35 5.87
N LEU A 85 -7.36 -16.29 5.03
CA LEU A 85 -5.98 -16.18 5.49
C LEU A 85 -5.68 -14.75 5.94
N GLN A 86 -4.91 -14.63 7.02
CA GLN A 86 -4.35 -13.36 7.45
C GLN A 86 -3.02 -13.14 6.76
N TYR A 87 -2.86 -12.01 6.05
CA TYR A 87 -1.58 -11.63 5.45
C TYR A 87 -0.91 -10.49 6.21
N VAL A 88 0.41 -10.45 6.09
CA VAL A 88 1.26 -9.31 6.42
C VAL A 88 2.18 -9.02 5.25
N VAL A 89 2.63 -7.77 5.17
CA VAL A 89 3.62 -7.32 4.20
C VAL A 89 4.94 -7.09 4.94
N THR A 90 6.04 -7.57 4.37
CA THR A 90 7.37 -7.39 4.93
C THR A 90 8.31 -6.74 3.92
N ASP A 91 9.36 -6.07 4.41
CA ASP A 91 10.49 -5.71 3.57
C ASP A 91 11.40 -6.93 3.32
N LYS A 92 12.41 -6.75 2.45
CA LYS A 92 13.46 -7.75 2.19
C LYS A 92 14.25 -8.20 3.43
N ASP A 93 14.23 -7.43 4.51
CA ASP A 93 14.93 -7.73 5.77
C ASP A 93 13.99 -8.46 6.76
N GLY A 94 12.73 -8.69 6.37
CA GLY A 94 11.71 -9.40 7.14
C GLY A 94 10.90 -8.54 8.12
N LYS A 95 11.15 -7.23 8.19
CA LYS A 95 10.42 -6.31 9.07
C LYS A 95 9.00 -6.15 8.57
N VAL A 96 8.01 -6.17 9.46
CA VAL A 96 6.61 -6.01 9.08
C VAL A 96 6.25 -4.55 8.82
N LEU A 97 5.59 -4.29 7.68
CA LEU A 97 5.00 -3.01 7.36
C LEU A 97 3.66 -2.87 8.09
N VAL A 98 3.55 -1.89 8.98
CA VAL A 98 2.37 -1.68 9.84
C VAL A 98 1.76 -0.29 9.64
N THR A 99 0.55 -0.12 10.17
CA THR A 99 -0.11 1.20 10.23
C THR A 99 0.44 2.05 11.37
N ASP A 100 0.28 3.38 11.28
CA ASP A 100 0.64 4.31 12.35
C ASP A 100 -0.05 3.99 13.69
N ALA A 101 -1.28 3.50 13.64
CA ALA A 101 -2.05 3.12 14.83
C ALA A 101 -1.40 1.92 15.54
N GLN A 102 -1.03 0.88 14.78
CA GLN A 102 -0.34 -0.30 15.31
C GLN A 102 1.05 0.05 15.86
N LYS A 103 1.81 0.89 15.15
CA LYS A 103 3.10 1.40 15.64
C LYS A 103 2.95 2.11 16.98
N LYS A 104 2.04 3.08 17.09
CA LYS A 104 1.81 3.84 18.32
C LYS A 104 1.36 2.92 19.47
N ALA A 105 0.46 1.99 19.20
CA ALA A 105 0.00 1.01 20.17
C ALA A 105 1.18 0.18 20.70
N PHE A 106 2.05 -0.30 19.79
CA PHE A 106 3.20 -1.13 20.15
C PHE A 106 4.24 -0.36 20.97
N GLU A 107 4.59 0.86 20.55
CA GLU A 107 5.51 1.75 21.26
C GLU A 107 4.98 2.13 22.65
N SER A 108 3.68 2.40 22.77
CA SER A 108 3.03 2.73 24.05
C SER A 108 2.96 1.55 25.02
N GLY A 109 2.79 0.34 24.49
CA GLY A 109 2.75 -0.90 25.28
C GLY A 109 4.13 -1.39 25.68
N ASN A 110 5.20 -0.89 25.08
CA ASN A 110 6.58 -1.32 25.33
C ASN A 110 6.76 -2.85 25.25
N GLY A 111 6.14 -3.48 24.24
CA GLY A 111 6.17 -4.94 24.07
C GLY A 111 5.25 -5.72 25.02
N ASP A 112 4.20 -5.09 25.51
CA ASP A 112 3.11 -5.72 26.27
C ASP A 112 1.86 -5.89 25.39
N LEU A 113 1.40 -7.14 25.23
CA LEU A 113 0.26 -7.47 24.38
C LEU A 113 -1.03 -6.84 24.90
N ASN A 114 -1.26 -6.89 26.20
CA ASN A 114 -2.45 -6.34 26.83
C ASN A 114 -2.55 -4.82 26.65
N LYS A 115 -1.43 -4.11 26.81
CA LYS A 115 -1.36 -2.67 26.56
C LYS A 115 -1.51 -2.34 25.07
N PHE A 116 -0.92 -3.14 24.18
CA PHE A 116 -1.09 -3.01 22.74
C PHE A 116 -2.57 -3.15 22.33
N LEU A 117 -3.25 -4.20 22.80
CA LEU A 117 -4.68 -4.41 22.55
C LEU A 117 -5.52 -3.27 23.15
N SER A 118 -5.21 -2.84 24.37
CA SER A 118 -5.93 -1.77 25.06
C SER A 118 -5.85 -0.43 24.31
N ALA A 119 -4.68 -0.10 23.74
CA ALA A 119 -4.47 1.08 22.92
C ALA A 119 -5.29 1.05 21.61
N LEU A 120 -5.62 -0.15 21.12
CA LEU A 120 -6.51 -0.37 19.98
C LEU A 120 -7.99 -0.55 20.39
N GLY A 121 -8.30 -0.53 21.70
CA GLY A 121 -9.67 -0.63 22.23
C GLY A 121 -10.15 -2.04 22.57
N TYR A 122 -9.24 -3.01 22.67
CA TYR A 122 -9.54 -4.43 22.88
C TYR A 122 -8.92 -4.99 24.15
N SER A 123 -9.45 -6.11 24.64
CA SER A 123 -8.89 -6.91 25.73
C SER A 123 -9.04 -8.39 25.38
N GLN A 124 -7.99 -9.20 25.60
CA GLN A 124 -8.05 -10.63 25.35
C GLN A 124 -8.86 -11.43 26.39
N ALA A 125 -9.38 -10.76 27.43
CA ALA A 125 -10.21 -11.42 28.43
C ALA A 125 -11.47 -12.03 27.78
N ASP A 126 -11.77 -13.30 28.06
CA ASP A 126 -12.97 -14.01 27.60
C ASP A 126 -14.05 -14.09 28.69
N ILE A 127 -14.10 -13.03 29.52
CA ILE A 127 -15.13 -12.78 30.53
C ILE A 127 -15.63 -11.34 30.37
N ASP A 128 -16.90 -11.12 30.68
CA ASP A 128 -17.59 -9.82 30.57
C ASP A 128 -18.27 -9.37 31.88
N ILE A 129 -18.07 -10.14 32.95
CA ILE A 129 -18.60 -9.83 34.29
C ILE A 129 -17.51 -9.27 35.20
N THR A 130 -17.95 -8.55 36.23
CA THR A 130 -17.07 -7.92 37.24
C THR A 130 -17.44 -8.36 38.65
N ALA A 131 -16.46 -8.35 39.56
CA ALA A 131 -16.64 -8.75 40.96
C ALA A 131 -17.73 -7.92 41.66
N ASP A 132 -17.73 -6.60 41.42
CA ASP A 132 -18.70 -5.65 41.98
C ASP A 132 -19.98 -5.49 41.12
N GLY A 133 -20.11 -6.26 40.03
CA GLY A 133 -21.25 -6.19 39.12
C GLY A 133 -22.50 -6.93 39.63
N ASP A 134 -23.61 -6.77 38.90
CA ASP A 134 -24.92 -7.37 39.21
C ASP A 134 -25.08 -8.82 38.70
N ALA A 135 -23.99 -9.46 38.25
CA ALA A 135 -24.00 -10.84 37.78
C ALA A 135 -24.37 -11.82 38.92
N SER A 136 -24.88 -13.00 38.56
CA SER A 136 -25.27 -14.02 39.54
C SER A 136 -24.06 -14.57 40.30
N ASP A 137 -24.27 -15.07 41.51
CA ASP A 137 -23.21 -15.72 42.30
C ASP A 137 -22.61 -16.93 41.57
N GLU A 138 -23.42 -17.63 40.76
CA GLU A 138 -22.96 -18.75 39.92
C GLU A 138 -22.02 -18.29 38.80
N ASP A 139 -22.38 -17.19 38.10
CA ASP A 139 -21.53 -16.63 37.04
C ASP A 139 -20.22 -16.09 37.61
N LYS A 140 -20.28 -15.42 38.77
CA LYS A 140 -19.11 -14.92 39.50
C LYS A 140 -18.17 -16.05 39.88
N ALA A 141 -18.69 -17.14 40.44
CA ALA A 141 -17.90 -18.32 40.79
C ALA A 141 -17.24 -18.95 39.53
N LEU A 142 -17.92 -18.94 38.39
CA LEU A 142 -17.36 -19.44 37.14
C LEU A 142 -16.21 -18.54 36.61
N ALA A 143 -16.34 -17.22 36.70
CA ALA A 143 -15.26 -16.30 36.32
C ALA A 143 -14.06 -16.40 37.26
N GLU A 144 -14.29 -16.52 38.57
CA GLU A 144 -13.25 -16.80 39.55
C GLU A 144 -12.54 -18.12 39.21
N GLN A 145 -13.29 -19.20 38.94
CA GLN A 145 -12.71 -20.48 38.52
C GLN A 145 -11.83 -20.34 37.28
N LYS A 146 -12.28 -19.61 36.24
CA LYS A 146 -11.46 -19.34 35.05
C LYS A 146 -10.16 -18.62 35.38
N ILE A 147 -10.21 -17.63 36.28
CA ILE A 147 -9.02 -16.89 36.73
C ILE A 147 -8.05 -17.83 37.46
N HIS A 148 -8.57 -18.70 38.34
CA HIS A 148 -7.75 -19.70 39.03
C HIS A 148 -7.09 -20.65 38.03
N GLU A 149 -7.86 -21.22 37.09
CA GLU A 149 -7.34 -22.13 36.08
C GLU A 149 -6.25 -21.46 35.21
N ALA A 150 -6.45 -20.19 34.82
CA ALA A 150 -5.46 -19.43 34.04
C ALA A 150 -4.16 -19.18 34.83
N TRP A 151 -4.28 -18.79 36.10
CA TRP A 151 -3.11 -18.61 36.96
C TRP A 151 -2.42 -19.93 37.27
N ASP A 152 -3.15 -21.01 37.53
CA ASP A 152 -2.58 -22.33 37.78
C ASP A 152 -1.79 -22.83 36.57
N GLN A 153 -2.30 -22.64 35.35
CA GLN A 153 -1.57 -22.97 34.13
C GLN A 153 -0.26 -22.19 34.02
N TYR A 154 -0.31 -20.87 34.23
CA TYR A 154 0.89 -20.04 34.20
C TYR A 154 1.90 -20.45 35.30
N LEU A 155 1.46 -20.55 36.55
CA LEU A 155 2.31 -20.86 37.70
C LEU A 155 2.95 -22.23 37.58
N THR A 156 2.18 -23.24 37.14
CA THR A 156 2.71 -24.57 36.82
C THR A 156 3.76 -24.49 35.71
N SER A 157 3.53 -23.68 34.68
CA SER A 157 4.47 -23.54 33.55
C SER A 157 5.83 -22.95 33.96
N VAL A 158 5.88 -22.17 35.06
CA VAL A 158 7.11 -21.57 35.60
C VAL A 158 7.61 -22.26 36.88
N ASP A 159 7.04 -23.41 37.24
CA ASP A 159 7.37 -24.19 38.44
C ASP A 159 7.21 -23.41 39.76
N LEU A 160 6.23 -22.50 39.81
CA LEU A 160 5.86 -21.77 41.03
C LEU A 160 4.59 -22.36 41.62
N HIS A 161 4.62 -22.62 42.92
CA HIS A 161 3.47 -23.11 43.67
C HIS A 161 3.26 -22.23 44.89
N TYR A 162 2.07 -21.64 45.00
CA TYR A 162 1.69 -20.77 46.10
C TYR A 162 0.60 -21.46 46.93
N GLY A 163 0.86 -21.65 48.22
CA GLY A 163 -0.02 -22.41 49.10
C GLY A 163 0.33 -23.90 49.14
N ASP A 164 0.03 -24.53 50.27
CA ASP A 164 0.07 -25.98 50.48
C ASP A 164 -1.33 -26.47 50.88
N ASP A 165 -1.45 -27.74 51.28
CA ASP A 165 -2.73 -28.34 51.71
C ASP A 165 -3.44 -27.57 52.85
N GLU A 166 -2.74 -26.67 53.56
CA GLU A 166 -3.23 -25.93 54.73
C GLU A 166 -3.63 -24.47 54.43
N HIS A 167 -3.39 -23.96 53.21
CA HIS A 167 -3.62 -22.55 52.85
C HIS A 167 -4.58 -22.40 51.65
N GLY A 168 -5.59 -21.53 51.78
CA GLY A 168 -6.42 -21.10 50.65
C GLY A 168 -5.70 -20.06 49.79
N LEU A 169 -5.74 -20.21 48.46
CA LEU A 169 -5.15 -19.27 47.50
C LEU A 169 -6.26 -18.52 46.77
N ASP A 170 -6.29 -17.19 46.87
CA ASP A 170 -7.23 -16.32 46.15
C ASP A 170 -6.48 -15.36 45.22
N PHE A 171 -7.02 -15.05 44.04
CA PHE A 171 -6.44 -14.07 43.11
C PHE A 171 -7.19 -12.73 43.14
N GLY A 172 -6.50 -11.65 42.76
CA GLY A 172 -7.06 -10.29 42.73
C GLY A 172 -6.26 -9.33 41.87
N TYR A 173 -6.71 -8.07 41.74
CA TYR A 173 -6.00 -7.03 40.99
C TYR A 173 -5.91 -5.73 41.80
N THR A 174 -4.71 -5.13 41.86
CA THR A 174 -4.50 -3.83 42.48
C THR A 174 -4.20 -2.79 41.41
N SER A 175 -5.15 -1.89 41.16
CA SER A 175 -4.97 -0.78 40.21
C SER A 175 -4.58 0.53 40.89
N PHE A 176 -3.66 1.27 40.26
CA PHE A 176 -3.16 2.55 40.76
C PHE A 176 -3.91 3.77 40.20
N SER A 177 -4.60 3.62 39.07
CA SER A 177 -5.40 4.67 38.43
C SER A 177 -6.71 4.10 37.84
N GLY A 178 -7.29 4.81 36.87
CA GLY A 178 -8.44 4.32 36.09
C GLY A 178 -8.03 3.77 34.72
N GLU A 179 -6.73 3.74 34.40
CA GLU A 179 -6.22 3.25 33.12
C GLU A 179 -6.16 1.72 33.10
N ALA A 180 -6.34 1.14 31.90
CA ALA A 180 -6.24 -0.31 31.72
C ALA A 180 -4.80 -0.80 31.87
N TYR A 181 -4.61 -1.93 32.55
CA TYR A 181 -3.31 -2.55 32.87
C TYR A 181 -2.38 -1.62 33.67
N ASP A 182 -2.94 -0.66 34.40
CA ASP A 182 -2.24 0.16 35.39
C ASP A 182 -2.42 -0.43 36.80
N GLY A 183 -1.51 -1.32 37.15
CA GLY A 183 -1.62 -2.14 38.35
C GLY A 183 -0.75 -3.38 38.30
N TYR A 184 -1.00 -4.28 39.25
CA TYR A 184 -0.50 -5.64 39.21
C TYR A 184 -1.57 -6.64 39.69
N PRO A 185 -1.59 -7.85 39.13
CA PRO A 185 -2.34 -8.95 39.73
C PRO A 185 -1.72 -9.31 41.09
N THR A 186 -2.54 -9.81 41.99
CA THR A 186 -2.17 -10.21 43.35
C THR A 186 -2.67 -11.60 43.65
N TYR A 187 -1.98 -12.29 44.54
CA TYR A 187 -2.51 -13.48 45.20
C TYR A 187 -2.57 -13.25 46.71
N THR A 188 -3.54 -13.88 47.36
CA THR A 188 -3.72 -13.85 48.82
C THR A 188 -3.68 -15.28 49.35
N LEU A 189 -2.77 -15.54 50.28
CA LEU A 189 -2.73 -16.78 51.05
C LEU A 189 -3.55 -16.59 52.32
N THR A 190 -4.51 -17.47 52.54
CA THR A 190 -5.33 -17.52 53.75
C THR A 190 -4.96 -18.77 54.54
N ASP A 191 -4.40 -18.60 55.75
CA ASP A 191 -4.21 -19.69 56.70
C ASP A 191 -5.59 -20.17 57.17
N LEU A 192 -5.94 -21.43 56.84
CA LEU A 192 -7.26 -21.98 57.11
C LEU A 192 -7.50 -22.28 58.60
N ASN A 193 -6.44 -22.33 59.42
CA ASN A 193 -6.51 -22.57 60.86
C ASN A 193 -6.67 -21.26 61.65
N THR A 194 -5.94 -20.21 61.26
CA THR A 194 -5.91 -18.93 61.99
C THR A 194 -6.77 -17.85 61.34
N GLY A 195 -7.12 -18.01 60.06
CA GLY A 195 -7.78 -16.99 59.24
C GLY A 195 -6.88 -15.82 58.84
N ALA A 196 -5.56 -15.89 59.11
CA ALA A 196 -4.62 -14.86 58.73
C ALA A 196 -4.48 -14.78 57.20
N LYS A 197 -4.45 -13.56 56.65
CA LYS A 197 -4.33 -13.31 55.20
C LYS A 197 -3.04 -12.55 54.88
N GLU A 198 -2.31 -13.02 53.88
CA GLU A 198 -1.13 -12.34 53.34
C GLU A 198 -1.30 -12.15 51.83
N THR A 199 -1.37 -10.89 51.37
CA THR A 199 -1.50 -10.53 49.95
C THR A 199 -0.17 -10.09 49.37
N LYS A 200 0.20 -10.61 48.19
CA LYS A 200 1.43 -10.30 47.47
C LYS A 200 1.15 -10.00 46.00
N ALA A 201 2.01 -9.19 45.39
CA ALA A 201 2.00 -8.98 43.94
C ALA A 201 2.48 -10.23 43.21
N LEU A 202 1.91 -10.49 42.04
CA LEU A 202 2.27 -11.60 41.19
C LEU A 202 2.91 -11.06 39.91
N ASN A 203 4.21 -11.32 39.73
CA ASN A 203 5.00 -10.80 38.62
C ASN A 203 5.19 -11.86 37.54
N TYR A 204 5.64 -11.41 36.36
CA TYR A 204 6.12 -12.31 35.33
C TYR A 204 7.50 -12.88 35.71
N GLU A 205 7.60 -14.22 35.73
CA GLU A 205 8.76 -15.02 36.14
C GLU A 205 9.14 -16.03 35.02
N GLY A 206 8.47 -15.96 33.88
CA GLY A 206 8.72 -16.82 32.73
C GLY A 206 9.96 -16.42 31.93
N THR A 207 10.35 -17.31 31.02
CA THR A 207 11.46 -17.13 30.07
C THR A 207 11.07 -17.46 28.63
N THR A 208 9.92 -18.11 28.41
CA THR A 208 9.43 -18.45 27.07
C THR A 208 8.26 -17.57 26.64
N LYS A 209 8.00 -17.54 25.32
CA LYS A 209 6.87 -16.81 24.74
C LYS A 209 5.54 -17.37 25.24
N GLU A 210 5.43 -18.69 25.32
CA GLU A 210 4.22 -19.38 25.78
C GLU A 210 3.90 -19.02 27.23
N GLN A 211 4.92 -18.98 28.10
CA GLN A 211 4.76 -18.54 29.49
C GLN A 211 4.32 -17.08 29.57
N ARG A 212 4.81 -16.22 28.66
CA ARG A 212 4.38 -14.82 28.58
C ARG A 212 2.91 -14.70 28.16
N GLU A 213 2.49 -15.49 27.17
CA GLU A 213 1.09 -15.53 26.71
C GLU A 213 0.15 -16.00 27.83
N LEU A 214 0.53 -17.05 28.58
CA LEU A 214 -0.22 -17.52 29.75
C LEU A 214 -0.36 -16.44 30.83
N TYR A 215 0.75 -15.76 31.14
CA TYR A 215 0.75 -14.65 32.11
C TYR A 215 -0.16 -13.51 31.65
N ASP A 216 0.02 -13.02 30.42
CA ASP A 216 -0.75 -11.90 29.88
C ASP A 216 -2.25 -12.24 29.83
N TYR A 217 -2.60 -13.48 29.50
CA TYR A 217 -3.99 -13.97 29.54
C TYR A 217 -4.57 -13.95 30.96
N ALA A 218 -3.85 -14.52 31.94
CA ALA A 218 -4.30 -14.52 33.33
C ALA A 218 -4.45 -13.10 33.90
N VAL A 219 -3.52 -12.18 33.56
CA VAL A 219 -3.62 -10.76 33.89
C VAL A 219 -4.89 -10.15 33.29
N ALA A 220 -5.19 -10.41 32.02
CA ALA A 220 -6.35 -9.85 31.35
C ALA A 220 -7.67 -10.27 32.01
N LEU A 221 -7.82 -11.56 32.38
CA LEU A 221 -8.98 -12.02 33.13
C LEU A 221 -9.06 -11.39 34.51
N THR A 222 -7.94 -11.33 35.23
CA THR A 222 -7.92 -10.81 36.60
C THR A 222 -8.26 -9.33 36.63
N GLU A 223 -7.74 -8.55 35.69
CA GLU A 223 -8.12 -7.14 35.56
C GLU A 223 -9.57 -6.99 35.09
N ALA A 224 -10.05 -7.82 34.16
CA ALA A 224 -11.44 -7.75 33.75
C ALA A 224 -12.37 -8.00 34.96
N TYR A 225 -12.10 -9.03 35.77
CA TYR A 225 -12.99 -9.32 36.88
C TYR A 225 -12.84 -8.34 38.07
N TYR A 226 -11.62 -8.04 38.49
CA TYR A 226 -11.34 -7.25 39.70
C TYR A 226 -10.98 -5.77 39.45
N GLY A 227 -10.87 -5.36 38.19
CA GLY A 227 -10.51 -4.00 37.81
C GLY A 227 -11.58 -2.97 38.13
N LYS A 228 -11.17 -1.70 38.25
CA LYS A 228 -12.06 -0.56 38.53
C LYS A 228 -12.83 -0.12 37.28
N SER A 229 -13.89 0.67 37.47
CA SER A 229 -14.61 1.35 36.38
C SER A 229 -13.64 2.25 35.59
N GLY A 230 -13.30 1.87 34.35
CA GLY A 230 -12.24 2.49 33.54
C GLY A 230 -11.25 1.51 32.89
N SER A 231 -11.08 0.34 33.49
CA SER A 231 -10.10 -0.71 33.14
C SER A 231 -10.47 -1.54 31.89
N ALA A 232 -9.83 -2.71 31.72
CA ALA A 232 -10.13 -3.71 30.67
C ALA A 232 -11.63 -3.98 30.42
N ASN A 233 -12.49 -3.76 31.42
CA ASN A 233 -13.96 -3.91 31.35
C ASN A 233 -14.70 -2.99 30.39
N ASN A 234 -14.09 -1.86 30.04
CA ASN A 234 -14.66 -0.93 29.05
C ASN A 234 -14.19 -1.23 27.62
N LYS A 235 -13.40 -2.29 27.42
CA LYS A 235 -12.84 -2.67 26.12
C LYS A 235 -13.73 -3.70 25.43
N LYS A 236 -13.50 -3.87 24.14
CA LYS A 236 -14.07 -5.00 23.38
C LYS A 236 -13.34 -6.27 23.80
N THR A 237 -14.01 -7.14 24.52
CA THR A 237 -13.43 -8.36 25.11
C THR A 237 -13.62 -9.56 24.19
N ALA A 238 -12.82 -10.62 24.39
CA ALA A 238 -12.94 -11.89 23.68
C ALA A 238 -14.16 -12.73 24.13
N ALA A 239 -14.94 -12.26 25.12
CA ALA A 239 -16.22 -12.87 25.46
C ALA A 239 -17.22 -12.80 24.29
N ASP A 240 -17.09 -11.76 23.45
CA ASP A 240 -17.77 -11.67 22.16
C ASP A 240 -16.94 -12.38 21.07
N PRO A 241 -17.48 -13.43 20.40
CA PRO A 241 -16.78 -14.18 19.37
C PRO A 241 -16.25 -13.35 18.19
N GLU A 242 -16.92 -12.25 17.83
CA GLU A 242 -16.46 -11.36 16.76
C GLU A 242 -15.16 -10.63 17.16
N ASN A 243 -15.11 -10.18 18.42
CA ASN A 243 -13.93 -9.54 18.98
C ASN A 243 -12.80 -10.54 19.20
N ALA A 244 -13.09 -11.76 19.66
CA ALA A 244 -12.08 -12.81 19.90
C ALA A 244 -11.24 -13.09 18.64
N SER A 245 -11.91 -13.20 17.49
CA SER A 245 -11.24 -13.46 16.21
C SER A 245 -10.38 -12.26 15.75
N TYR A 246 -10.86 -11.03 15.97
CA TYR A 246 -10.09 -9.82 15.66
C TYR A 246 -8.90 -9.61 16.62
N ILE A 247 -9.08 -9.94 17.91
CA ILE A 247 -8.01 -9.94 18.90
C ILE A 247 -6.92 -10.91 18.49
N GLN A 248 -7.28 -12.13 18.06
CA GLN A 248 -6.30 -13.09 17.55
C GLN A 248 -5.52 -12.54 16.34
N TYR A 249 -6.22 -11.89 15.40
CA TYR A 249 -5.58 -11.21 14.27
C TYR A 249 -4.57 -10.15 14.73
N LEU A 250 -4.92 -9.32 15.72
CA LEU A 250 -4.03 -8.31 16.30
C LEU A 250 -2.85 -8.95 17.06
N THR A 251 -3.09 -10.02 17.83
CA THR A 251 -2.07 -10.78 18.55
C THR A 251 -1.04 -11.39 17.59
N ASN A 252 -1.48 -11.91 16.44
CA ASN A 252 -0.57 -12.41 15.41
C ASN A 252 0.33 -11.30 14.87
N ILE A 253 -0.22 -10.12 14.59
CA ILE A 253 0.56 -8.95 14.13
C ILE A 253 1.56 -8.51 15.21
N PHE A 254 1.11 -8.38 16.45
CA PHE A 254 1.97 -8.02 17.58
C PHE A 254 3.15 -8.98 17.74
N ASN A 255 2.89 -10.29 17.65
CA ASN A 255 3.92 -11.32 17.69
C ASN A 255 4.91 -11.21 16.52
N LYS A 256 4.43 -10.91 15.31
CA LYS A 256 5.31 -10.66 14.15
C LYS A 256 6.16 -9.40 14.36
N MET A 257 5.57 -8.32 14.89
CA MET A 257 6.29 -7.08 15.22
C MET A 257 7.40 -7.34 16.26
N LEU A 258 7.13 -8.13 17.31
CA LEU A 258 8.14 -8.52 18.31
C LEU A 258 9.27 -9.35 17.69
N ALA A 259 8.94 -10.32 16.85
CA ALA A 259 9.91 -11.29 16.32
C ALA A 259 10.81 -10.71 15.23
N SER A 260 10.27 -9.84 14.37
CA SER A 260 10.96 -9.38 13.15
C SER A 260 11.20 -7.88 13.09
N GLY A 261 10.70 -7.11 14.06
CA GLY A 261 10.67 -5.65 13.98
C GLY A 261 9.63 -5.16 12.99
N PHE A 262 9.44 -3.84 12.93
CA PHE A 262 8.41 -3.22 12.11
C PHE A 262 8.87 -1.87 11.55
N TYR A 263 8.17 -1.39 10.52
CA TYR A 263 8.33 -0.05 9.96
C TYR A 263 7.00 0.49 9.43
N THR A 264 6.99 1.79 9.11
CA THR A 264 5.84 2.54 8.60
C THR A 264 6.28 3.39 7.42
N GLU A 265 5.40 3.59 6.45
CA GLU A 265 5.64 4.53 5.34
C GLU A 265 5.31 5.97 5.74
N GLU A 266 6.22 6.91 5.47
CA GLU A 266 6.04 8.32 5.84
C GLU A 266 4.94 9.00 5.01
N ASN A 267 4.91 8.76 3.70
CA ASN A 267 3.90 9.32 2.80
C ASN A 267 2.88 8.26 2.37
N THR A 268 1.98 7.89 3.28
CA THR A 268 1.00 6.81 3.05
C THR A 268 0.14 7.01 1.81
N SER A 269 -0.07 8.25 1.34
CA SER A 269 -0.88 8.57 0.16
C SER A 269 -0.20 8.21 -1.17
N GLU A 270 1.14 8.22 -1.21
CA GLU A 270 1.95 7.87 -2.38
C GLU A 270 2.54 6.46 -2.27
N THR A 271 2.23 5.74 -1.18
CA THR A 271 2.78 4.42 -0.87
C THR A 271 1.66 3.42 -0.58
N ILE A 272 1.41 3.05 0.67
CA ILE A 272 0.47 2.00 1.06
C ILE A 272 -0.99 2.25 0.67
N LYS A 273 -1.38 3.50 0.35
CA LYS A 273 -2.73 3.83 -0.17
C LYS A 273 -2.76 3.93 -1.70
N ASP A 274 -1.62 3.89 -2.36
CA ASP A 274 -1.53 3.80 -3.81
C ASP A 274 -1.39 2.32 -4.24
N ASN A 275 -2.47 1.79 -4.81
CA ASN A 275 -2.51 0.41 -5.27
C ASN A 275 -1.43 0.13 -6.34
N LYS A 276 -1.14 1.09 -7.22
CA LYS A 276 -0.14 0.92 -8.28
C LYS A 276 1.25 0.80 -7.68
N TRP A 277 1.58 1.67 -6.72
CA TRP A 277 2.83 1.57 -5.98
C TRP A 277 2.96 0.23 -5.26
N PHE A 278 1.92 -0.18 -4.53
CA PHE A 278 1.95 -1.43 -3.77
C PHE A 278 2.16 -2.64 -4.67
N GLU A 279 1.42 -2.72 -5.78
CA GLU A 279 1.60 -3.77 -6.78
C GLU A 279 3.01 -3.77 -7.37
N GLN A 280 3.52 -2.60 -7.76
CA GLN A 280 4.87 -2.47 -8.31
C GLN A 280 5.93 -2.96 -7.32
N GLN A 281 5.82 -2.61 -6.05
CA GLN A 281 6.78 -3.03 -5.04
C GLN A 281 6.75 -4.54 -4.77
N LEU A 282 5.59 -5.19 -4.91
CA LEU A 282 5.49 -6.66 -4.87
C LEU A 282 6.17 -7.30 -6.09
N ARG A 283 5.95 -6.75 -7.30
CA ARG A 283 6.56 -7.27 -8.55
C ARG A 283 8.08 -7.08 -8.56
N GLU A 284 8.57 -5.97 -8.03
CA GLU A 284 10.00 -5.69 -7.89
C GLU A 284 10.67 -6.50 -6.76
N GLY A 285 9.88 -7.15 -5.90
CA GLY A 285 10.37 -7.93 -4.76
C GLY A 285 10.91 -7.07 -3.60
N ASN A 286 10.60 -5.77 -3.58
CA ASN A 286 10.94 -4.88 -2.47
C ASN A 286 10.00 -5.12 -1.27
N LEU A 287 8.74 -5.48 -1.57
CA LEU A 287 7.77 -5.95 -0.61
C LEU A 287 7.49 -7.44 -0.82
N LEU A 288 7.34 -8.17 0.28
CA LEU A 288 7.06 -9.60 0.29
C LEU A 288 5.77 -9.86 1.06
N LEU A 289 4.99 -10.83 0.61
CA LEU A 289 3.78 -11.28 1.29
C LEU A 289 4.10 -12.49 2.17
N GLU A 290 3.52 -12.51 3.36
CA GLU A 290 3.48 -13.68 4.21
C GLU A 290 2.05 -13.90 4.71
N TYR A 291 1.62 -15.15 4.82
CA TYR A 291 0.32 -15.51 5.41
C TYR A 291 0.50 -16.25 6.72
N TYR A 292 -0.44 -16.11 7.64
CA TYR A 292 -0.42 -16.83 8.91
C TYR A 292 -0.80 -18.30 8.69
N SER A 293 0.14 -19.22 8.93
CA SER A 293 -0.10 -20.65 8.89
C SER A 293 -0.54 -21.14 10.27
N THR A 294 -1.79 -21.61 10.38
CA THR A 294 -2.32 -22.20 11.62
C THR A 294 -1.61 -23.50 11.99
N THR A 295 -1.09 -24.24 11.00
CA THR A 295 -0.32 -25.46 11.20
C THR A 295 1.05 -25.18 11.81
N GLU A 296 1.72 -24.11 11.36
CA GLU A 296 3.06 -23.77 11.85
C GLU A 296 3.06 -22.76 13.01
N GLY A 297 1.91 -22.13 13.30
CA GLY A 297 1.78 -21.11 14.34
C GLY A 297 2.58 -19.83 14.06
N LYS A 298 2.89 -19.55 12.78
CA LYS A 298 3.70 -18.39 12.36
C LYS A 298 3.36 -17.95 10.94
N PHE A 299 3.85 -16.77 10.57
CA PHE A 299 3.78 -16.29 9.21
C PHE A 299 4.78 -17.02 8.30
N VAL A 300 4.31 -17.41 7.11
CA VAL A 300 5.07 -18.13 6.09
C VAL A 300 5.01 -17.32 4.79
N SER A 301 6.16 -17.19 4.12
CA SER A 301 6.27 -16.42 2.89
C SER A 301 5.50 -17.05 1.73
N THR A 302 4.87 -16.19 0.93
CA THR A 302 4.18 -16.52 -0.32
C THR A 302 4.61 -15.53 -1.41
N SER A 303 4.26 -15.83 -2.65
CA SER A 303 4.53 -15.00 -3.82
C SER A 303 3.25 -14.76 -4.61
N ILE A 304 3.27 -13.72 -5.45
CA ILE A 304 2.15 -13.38 -6.34
C ILE A 304 1.78 -14.54 -7.28
N ASP A 305 2.75 -15.40 -7.63
CA ASP A 305 2.55 -16.54 -8.53
C ASP A 305 2.06 -17.81 -7.81
N SER A 306 2.40 -17.96 -6.53
CA SER A 306 2.09 -19.16 -5.74
C SER A 306 0.81 -19.03 -4.93
N ASP A 307 0.34 -17.82 -4.68
CA ASP A 307 -0.83 -17.57 -3.86
C ASP A 307 -2.13 -17.83 -4.64
N SER A 308 -2.94 -18.78 -4.16
CA SER A 308 -4.20 -19.13 -4.83
C SER A 308 -5.26 -18.01 -4.80
N SER A 309 -5.09 -17.02 -3.94
CA SER A 309 -6.03 -15.91 -3.76
C SER A 309 -5.74 -14.75 -4.70
N ILE A 310 -4.53 -14.71 -5.29
CA ILE A 310 -4.06 -13.65 -6.17
C ILE A 310 -4.13 -14.12 -7.62
N GLN A 311 -4.61 -13.25 -8.49
CA GLN A 311 -4.67 -13.49 -9.93
C GLN A 311 -4.11 -12.30 -10.68
N GLU A 312 -3.28 -12.59 -11.67
CA GLU A 312 -2.82 -11.64 -12.64
C GLU A 312 -3.78 -11.60 -13.83
N VAL A 313 -4.33 -10.42 -14.11
CA VAL A 313 -5.32 -10.20 -15.17
C VAL A 313 -4.94 -8.99 -16.01
N GLU A 314 -5.40 -8.94 -17.26
CA GLU A 314 -5.25 -7.76 -18.11
C GLU A 314 -6.01 -6.57 -17.52
N ASP A 315 -5.40 -5.37 -17.50
CA ASP A 315 -6.09 -4.17 -17.03
C ASP A 315 -6.95 -3.54 -18.14
N GLU A 316 -8.07 -4.20 -18.47
CA GLU A 316 -8.97 -3.78 -19.56
C GLU A 316 -9.40 -2.31 -19.48
N ARG A 317 -9.54 -1.76 -18.26
CA ARG A 317 -9.94 -0.36 -18.05
C ARG A 317 -8.83 0.60 -18.42
N GLU A 318 -7.60 0.29 -18.03
CA GLU A 318 -6.42 1.08 -18.39
C GLU A 318 -6.15 0.98 -19.89
N ILE A 319 -6.23 -0.23 -20.46
CA ILE A 319 -6.13 -0.47 -21.90
C ILE A 319 -7.15 0.37 -22.66
N ALA A 320 -8.43 0.38 -22.23
CA ALA A 320 -9.47 1.18 -22.88
C ALA A 320 -9.22 2.71 -22.77
N ARG A 321 -8.58 3.17 -21.68
CA ARG A 321 -8.19 4.58 -21.53
C ARG A 321 -7.04 4.93 -22.47
N ILE A 322 -6.00 4.10 -22.49
CA ILE A 322 -4.81 4.32 -23.33
C ILE A 322 -5.18 4.21 -24.80
N GLU A 323 -6.03 3.26 -25.20
CA GLU A 323 -6.55 3.17 -26.58
C GLU A 323 -7.23 4.49 -26.99
N ARG A 324 -8.07 5.05 -26.13
CA ARG A 324 -8.73 6.34 -26.41
C ARG A 324 -7.72 7.48 -26.54
N GLU A 325 -6.74 7.56 -25.65
CA GLU A 325 -5.68 8.57 -25.71
C GLU A 325 -4.83 8.42 -26.97
N TYR A 326 -4.51 7.18 -27.34
CA TYR A 326 -3.78 6.82 -28.55
C TYR A 326 -4.54 7.28 -29.80
N GLN A 327 -5.83 6.94 -29.92
CA GLN A 327 -6.67 7.36 -31.06
C GLN A 327 -6.75 8.90 -31.18
N ASN A 328 -6.88 9.60 -30.05
CA ASN A 328 -6.89 11.06 -30.04
C ASN A 328 -5.53 11.64 -30.49
N LYS A 329 -4.41 11.11 -29.97
CA LYS A 329 -3.05 11.52 -30.36
C LYS A 329 -2.81 11.26 -31.84
N LEU A 330 -3.19 10.09 -32.35
CA LEU A 330 -3.05 9.73 -33.75
C LEU A 330 -3.81 10.70 -34.65
N THR A 331 -5.06 11.02 -34.31
CA THR A 331 -5.89 11.98 -35.06
C THR A 331 -5.25 13.38 -35.10
N ASP A 332 -4.71 13.87 -33.98
CA ASP A 332 -4.03 15.17 -33.93
C ASP A 332 -2.72 15.17 -34.74
N LEU A 333 -1.94 14.09 -34.67
CA LEU A 333 -0.71 13.92 -35.44
C LEU A 333 -1.02 13.86 -36.94
N GLU A 334 -2.03 13.11 -37.36
CA GLU A 334 -2.49 13.07 -38.76
C GLU A 334 -2.97 14.44 -39.24
N ALA A 335 -3.72 15.19 -38.41
CA ALA A 335 -4.15 16.54 -38.76
C ALA A 335 -2.96 17.50 -38.97
N LYS A 336 -1.94 17.41 -38.10
CA LYS A 336 -0.69 18.18 -38.24
C LYS A 336 0.11 17.77 -39.46
N ASP A 337 0.21 16.47 -39.74
CA ASP A 337 0.92 15.94 -40.91
C ASP A 337 0.28 16.44 -42.22
N ASN A 338 -1.06 16.35 -42.31
CA ASN A 338 -1.84 16.88 -43.42
C ASN A 338 -1.64 18.39 -43.60
N LYS A 339 -1.53 19.16 -42.51
CA LYS A 339 -1.25 20.59 -42.57
C LYS A 339 0.15 20.86 -43.12
N PHE A 340 1.16 20.14 -42.67
CA PHE A 340 2.52 20.25 -43.18
C PHE A 340 2.63 19.87 -44.66
N ASP A 341 1.87 18.86 -45.11
CA ASP A 341 1.79 18.52 -46.54
C ASP A 341 1.18 19.64 -47.38
N LEU A 342 0.12 20.29 -46.87
CA LEU A 342 -0.46 21.45 -47.54
C LEU A 342 0.50 22.63 -47.60
N GLU A 343 1.28 22.87 -46.54
CA GLU A 343 2.29 23.93 -46.50
C GLU A 343 3.47 23.65 -47.44
N LEU A 344 3.99 22.42 -47.47
CA LEU A 344 5.02 21.99 -48.43
C LEU A 344 4.55 22.19 -49.87
N ARG A 345 3.33 21.76 -50.22
CA ARG A 345 2.78 21.95 -51.57
C ARG A 345 2.65 23.43 -51.96
N LYS A 346 2.33 24.30 -50.99
CA LYS A 346 2.30 25.75 -51.22
C LYS A 346 3.70 26.29 -51.46
N LEU A 347 4.68 25.89 -50.65
CA LEU A 347 6.08 26.29 -50.82
C LEU A 347 6.62 25.83 -52.17
N ASP A 348 6.36 24.59 -52.60
CA ASP A 348 6.75 24.07 -53.92
C ASP A 348 6.14 24.87 -55.07
N THR A 349 4.87 25.26 -54.92
CA THR A 349 4.17 26.10 -55.90
C THR A 349 4.78 27.50 -55.95
N GLU A 350 5.09 28.10 -54.80
CA GLU A 350 5.76 29.40 -54.73
C GLU A 350 7.18 29.31 -55.30
N HIS A 351 7.95 28.27 -54.97
CA HIS A 351 9.29 28.03 -55.49
C HIS A 351 9.27 27.94 -57.02
N SER A 352 8.33 27.18 -57.58
CA SER A 352 8.16 27.06 -59.04
C SER A 352 7.85 28.41 -59.71
N ALA A 353 7.02 29.23 -59.07
CA ALA A 353 6.70 30.57 -59.55
C ALA A 353 7.91 31.53 -59.46
N LEU A 354 8.63 31.50 -58.34
CA LEU A 354 9.86 32.27 -58.12
C LEU A 354 10.95 31.88 -59.11
N GLN A 355 11.14 30.59 -59.35
CA GLN A 355 12.08 30.06 -60.34
C GLN A 355 11.75 30.55 -61.74
N THR A 356 10.46 30.53 -62.12
CA THR A 356 10.00 31.06 -63.41
C THR A 356 10.27 32.56 -63.53
N GLU A 357 10.02 33.35 -62.48
CA GLU A 357 10.36 34.77 -62.44
C GLU A 357 11.88 35.01 -62.52
N TYR A 358 12.66 34.21 -61.81
CA TYR A 358 14.11 34.27 -61.79
C TYR A 358 14.69 34.04 -63.19
N ASP A 359 14.25 32.97 -63.88
CA ASP A 359 14.70 32.64 -65.23
C ASP A 359 14.30 33.71 -66.26
N ALA A 360 13.11 34.30 -66.11
CA ALA A 360 12.66 35.43 -66.93
C ALA A 360 13.53 36.67 -66.72
N VAL A 361 13.81 37.05 -65.48
CA VAL A 361 14.68 38.21 -65.14
C VAL A 361 16.11 37.97 -65.61
N LYS A 362 16.64 36.76 -65.39
CA LYS A 362 17.97 36.35 -65.86
C LYS A 362 18.08 36.47 -67.39
N THR A 363 17.10 35.97 -68.12
CA THR A 363 17.05 36.11 -69.60
C THR A 363 17.07 37.58 -70.05
N VAL A 364 16.38 38.47 -69.33
CA VAL A 364 16.38 39.91 -69.64
C VAL A 364 17.76 40.53 -69.36
N ILE A 365 18.42 40.13 -68.27
CA ILE A 365 19.80 40.55 -67.97
C ILE A 365 20.74 40.10 -69.07
N ASP A 366 20.72 38.81 -69.43
CA ASP A 366 21.60 38.23 -70.45
C ASP A 366 21.45 38.96 -71.80
N LYS A 367 20.20 39.20 -72.25
CA LYS A 367 19.92 39.98 -73.48
C LYS A 367 20.43 41.42 -73.41
N ASN A 368 20.35 42.07 -72.24
CA ASN A 368 20.83 43.44 -72.08
C ASN A 368 22.37 43.51 -72.06
N VAL A 369 23.03 42.50 -71.50
CA VAL A 369 24.49 42.36 -71.53
C VAL A 369 24.96 42.12 -72.97
N GLU A 370 24.34 41.21 -73.71
CA GLU A 370 24.65 40.95 -75.13
C GLU A 370 24.48 42.21 -75.99
N LYS A 371 23.37 42.95 -75.82
CA LYS A 371 23.14 44.23 -76.51
C LYS A 371 24.19 45.27 -76.16
N SER A 372 24.60 45.35 -74.90
CA SER A 372 25.64 46.27 -74.49
C SER A 372 26.98 45.90 -75.12
N PHE A 373 27.36 44.61 -75.10
CA PHE A 373 28.58 44.13 -75.74
C PHE A 373 28.62 44.40 -77.24
N THR A 374 27.52 44.16 -77.96
CA THR A 374 27.42 44.42 -79.41
C THR A 374 27.40 45.91 -79.79
N ILE A 375 27.10 46.81 -78.86
CA ILE A 375 27.19 48.27 -79.06
C ILE A 375 28.61 48.80 -78.81
N PHE A 376 29.41 48.10 -78.01
CA PHE A 376 30.78 48.51 -77.65
C PHE A 376 31.89 47.69 -78.35
N SER A 377 31.53 46.68 -79.14
CA SER A 377 32.40 45.96 -80.09
C SER A 377 32.22 46.51 -81.50
#